data_AF-A0A1M7DR98-F1
#
_entry.id   AF-A0A1M7DR98-F1
#
_cell.length_a   1.000
_cell.length_b   1.000
_cell.length_c   1.000
_cell.angle_alpha   90.00
_cell.angle_beta   90.00
_cell.angle_gamma   90.00
#
_symmetry.space_group_name_H-M   'P 1'
#
loop_
_entity.id
_entity.type
_entity.pdbx_description
1 polymer ?
#
loop_
_entity_poly.entity_id
_entity_poly.type
_entity_poly.pdbx_seq_one_letter_code
_entity_poly.pdbx_strand_id
1 'polypeptide(L)' 'MKLCEFLSLSEDEHFNSIWFLGIQVDSFIKDNLAISLYLINGFYCEVHYYIETNNYFPF' A
#
# COMPACT_ATOMS: atom_id res chain seq x y z
N MET A 1 2.29 -12.15 8.76
CA MET A 1 2.28 -12.65 7.36
C MET A 1 3.70 -12.64 6.82
N LYS A 2 4.14 -13.74 6.22
CA LYS A 2 5.43 -13.79 5.50
C LYS A 2 5.28 -13.15 4.12
N LEU A 3 6.38 -12.70 3.53
CA LEU A 3 6.38 -12.07 2.22
C LEU A 3 5.75 -12.97 1.13
N CYS A 4 6.04 -14.27 1.13
CA CYS A 4 5.46 -15.19 0.14
C CYS A 4 3.93 -15.34 0.27
N GLU A 5 3.41 -15.30 1.50
CA GLU A 5 1.96 -15.33 1.75
C GLU A 5 1.33 -14.04 1.26
N PHE A 6 1.96 -12.90 1.57
CA PHE A 6 1.51 -11.59 1.12
C PHE A 6 1.45 -11.53 -0.41
N LEU A 7 2.51 -11.95 -1.11
CA LEU A 7 2.55 -11.94 -2.59
C LEU A 7 1.52 -12.87 -3.25
N SER A 8 0.90 -13.79 -2.51
CA SER A 8 -0.11 -14.72 -3.03
C SER A 8 -1.55 -14.22 -2.85
N LEU A 9 -1.73 -13.07 -2.20
CA LEU A 9 -3.05 -12.47 -1.97
C LEU A 9 -3.62 -11.85 -3.26
N SER A 10 -4.94 -11.74 -3.29
CA SER A 10 -5.64 -10.89 -4.27
C SER A 10 -5.39 -9.39 -4.01
N GLU A 11 -5.77 -8.56 -4.98
CA GLU A 11 -5.63 -7.09 -4.87
C GLU A 11 -6.41 -6.52 -3.68
N ASP A 12 -7.66 -6.96 -3.47
CA ASP A 12 -8.47 -6.56 -2.32
C ASP A 12 -7.82 -6.98 -0.99
N GLU A 13 -7.24 -8.18 -0.95
CA GLU A 13 -6.54 -8.68 0.22
C GLU A 13 -5.21 -7.97 0.46
N HIS A 14 -4.48 -7.56 -0.60
CA HIS A 14 -3.32 -6.69 -0.49
C HIS A 14 -3.70 -5.36 0.13
N PHE A 15 -4.71 -4.70 -0.43
CA PHE A 15 -5.21 -3.42 0.07
C PHE A 15 -5.59 -3.52 1.55
N ASN A 16 -6.42 -4.50 1.90
CA ASN A 16 -6.82 -4.73 3.29
C ASN A 16 -5.61 -5.03 4.20
N SER A 17 -4.67 -5.86 3.75
CA SER A 17 -3.49 -6.20 4.55
C SER A 17 -2.61 -4.97 4.79
N ILE A 18 -2.40 -4.14 3.77
CA ILE A 18 -1.62 -2.90 3.90
C ILE A 18 -2.34 -1.92 4.83
N TRP A 19 -3.63 -1.68 4.62
CA TRP A 19 -4.39 -0.65 5.31
C TRP A 19 -4.70 -0.97 6.77
N PHE A 20 -4.94 -2.26 7.09
CA PHE A 20 -5.32 -2.69 8.43
C PHE A 20 -4.17 -3.30 9.24
N LEU A 21 -3.17 -3.90 8.59
CA LEU A 21 -2.06 -4.56 9.28
C LEU A 21 -0.73 -3.80 9.14
N GLY A 22 -0.61 -2.91 8.15
CA GLY A 22 0.59 -2.13 7.94
C GLY A 22 0.72 -0.95 8.90
N ILE A 23 1.95 -0.63 9.28
CA ILE A 23 2.30 0.61 9.96
C ILE A 23 2.91 1.53 8.91
N GLN A 24 2.30 2.69 8.67
CA GLN A 24 2.88 3.68 7.78
C GLN A 24 4.16 4.25 8.41
N VAL A 25 5.27 4.13 7.70
CA VAL A 25 6.61 4.54 8.15
C VAL A 25 6.98 5.89 7.56
N ASP A 26 6.62 6.13 6.30
CA ASP A 26 6.95 7.35 5.59
C ASP A 26 5.91 7.65 4.52
N SER A 27 5.87 8.89 4.06
CA SER A 27 5.09 9.31 2.90
C SER A 27 5.75 10.47 2.18
N PHE A 28 5.75 10.38 0.86
CA PHE A 28 6.17 11.44 -0.03
C PHE A 28 5.02 11.84 -0.94
N ILE A 29 4.76 13.14 -1.06
CA ILE A 29 3.72 13.68 -1.92
C ILE A 29 4.34 14.70 -2.86
N LYS A 30 4.16 14.51 -4.16
CA LYS A 30 4.59 15.47 -5.19
C LYS A 30 3.69 15.38 -6.41
N ASP A 31 3.32 16.53 -6.96
CA ASP A 31 2.57 16.64 -8.22
C ASP A 31 1.36 15.68 -8.26
N ASN A 32 0.59 15.66 -7.17
CA ASN A 32 -0.60 14.84 -6.97
C ASN A 32 -0.37 13.31 -6.83
N LEU A 33 0.87 12.83 -6.92
CA LEU A 33 1.23 11.45 -6.61
C LEU A 33 1.64 11.34 -5.13
N ALA A 34 0.98 10.45 -4.41
CA ALA A 34 1.37 10.00 -3.08
C ALA A 34 2.09 8.67 -3.17
N ILE A 35 3.23 8.58 -2.50
CA ILE A 35 4.01 7.37 -2.29
C ILE A 35 4.08 7.15 -0.79
N SER A 36 3.42 6.11 -0.29
CA SER A 36 3.38 5.77 1.14
C SER A 36 4.12 4.46 1.39
N LEU A 37 5.04 4.48 2.35
CA LEU A 37 5.81 3.31 2.75
C LEU A 37 5.20 2.68 4.00
N TYR A 38 4.86 1.40 3.93
CA TYR A 38 4.29 0.63 5.03
C TYR A 38 5.24 -0.49 5.47
N LEU A 39 5.35 -0.71 6.78
CA LEU A 39 5.98 -1.89 7.37
C LEU A 39 4.89 -2.92 7.70
N ILE A 40 4.99 -4.11 7.11
CA ILE A 40 4.08 -5.23 7.37
C ILE A 40 4.94 -6.40 7.84
N ASN A 41 4.80 -6.77 9.11
CA ASN A 41 5.39 -7.98 9.68
C ASN A 41 6.87 -8.25 9.29
N GLY A 42 7.69 -7.19 9.25
CA GLY A 42 9.14 -7.25 8.99
C GLY A 42 9.59 -7.00 7.55
N PHE A 43 8.69 -6.69 6.63
CA PHE A 43 9.02 -6.23 5.27
C PHE A 43 8.33 -4.92 4.93
N TYR A 44 8.88 -4.21 3.95
CA TYR A 44 8.34 -2.94 3.48
C TYR A 44 7.49 -3.11 2.23
N CYS A 45 6.41 -2.33 2.14
CA CYS A 45 5.52 -2.24 0.99
C CYS A 45 5.33 -0.76 0.63
N GLU A 46 5.50 -0.43 -0.64
CA GLU A 46 5.33 0.92 -1.16
C GLU A 46 4.00 1.01 -1.90
N VAL A 47 3.17 2.00 -1.55
CA VAL A 47 1.84 2.21 -2.11
C VAL A 47 1.84 3.52 -2.88
N HIS A 48 1.46 3.45 -4.15
CA HIS A 48 1.41 4.60 -5.05
C HIS A 48 -0.05 4.90 -5.37
N TYR A 49 -0.48 6.14 -5.13
CA TYR A 49 -1.83 6.56 -5.48
C TYR A 49 -1.87 8.04 -5.81
N TYR A 50 -2.78 8.44 -6.69
CA TYR A 50 -3.01 9.84 -7.00
C TYR A 50 -4.04 10.45 -6.03
N ILE A 51 -3.75 11.64 -5.47
CA ILE A 51 -4.55 12.26 -4.40
C ILE A 51 -5.86 12.85 -4.93
N GLU A 52 -5.86 13.44 -6.13
CA GLU A 52 -7.08 13.99 -6.77
C GLU A 52 -8.04 12.89 -7.23
N THR A 53 -7.56 11.66 -7.37
CA THR A 53 -8.40 10.48 -7.56
C THR A 53 -8.46 9.68 -6.26
N ASN A 54 -9.15 10.22 -5.25
CA ASN A 54 -9.80 9.34 -4.28
C ASN A 54 -11.01 8.60 -4.90
N ASN A 55 -11.19 8.71 -6.23
CA ASN A 55 -11.88 7.72 -7.04
C ASN A 55 -10.86 6.65 -7.43
N TYR A 56 -10.81 5.61 -6.61
CA TYR A 56 -10.28 4.28 -6.91
C TYR A 56 -10.42 3.96 -8.42
N PHE A 57 -9.31 3.78 -9.13
CA PHE A 57 -9.32 3.28 -10.50
C PHE A 57 -8.42 2.04 -10.59
N PRO A 58 -9.01 0.83 -10.68
CA PRO A 58 -8.27 -0.36 -11.05
C PRO A 58 -8.10 -0.34 -12.57
N PHE A 59 -6.87 -0.17 -13.05
CA PHE A 59 -6.47 -0.52 -14.41
C PHE A 59 -5.05 -1.07 -14.41
#